data_AF-S5TER7-F1
#
_entry.id   AF-S5TER7-F1
#
_cell.length_a   1.000
_cell.length_b   1.000
_cell.length_c   1.000
_cell.angle_alpha   90.00
_cell.angle_beta   90.00
_cell.angle_gamma   90.00
#
_symmetry.space_group_name_H-M   'P 1'
#
loop_
_entity.id
_entity.type
_entity.pdbx_description
1 polymer ?
#
loop_
_entity_poly.entity_id
_entity_poly.type
_entity_poly.pdbx_seq_one_letter_code
_entity_poly.pdbx_strand_id
1 'polypeptide(L)'
;MKDKSKLLFKDLYLEKKDINSDSLNNDAWLSGILDADGNCYIRHSMNSKNIIITQYYIRLSQSCINSWGEDNINIMQKISEYLHTIVKTDNRKDGTSNYLIRTTSRYSNDIIVEYLTKFPLFSSKYLDYQDWLNVYNLYDYNIKQLKHTENNINIIIQSKLNMNNNRTFFNWDHLNNFYILN
;
A
#
# COMPACT_ATOMS: atom_id res chain seq x y z
N MET A 1 -0.34 -33.46 4.53
CA MET A 1 -1.32 -32.78 5.43
C MET A 1 -0.57 -32.40 6.69
N LYS A 2 -0.23 -31.12 6.88
CA LYS A 2 0.33 -30.67 8.16
C LYS A 2 -0.81 -30.64 9.17
N ASP A 3 -0.61 -31.33 10.28
CA ASP A 3 -1.52 -31.32 11.42
C ASP A 3 -1.91 -29.89 11.77
N LYS A 4 -3.22 -29.68 11.97
CA LYS A 4 -3.81 -28.43 12.47
C LYS A 4 -2.95 -27.94 13.62
N SER A 5 -2.26 -26.81 13.43
CA SER A 5 -1.51 -26.15 14.48
C SER A 5 -2.46 -25.80 15.61
N LYS A 6 -2.48 -26.63 16.66
CA LYS A 6 -2.99 -26.25 17.97
C LYS A 6 -2.08 -25.14 18.49
N LEU A 7 -2.46 -23.89 18.23
CA LEU A 7 -1.83 -22.74 18.84
C LEU A 7 -2.01 -22.83 20.37
N LEU A 8 -0.88 -22.71 21.07
CA LEU A 8 -0.72 -22.73 22.52
C LEU A 8 -1.41 -21.52 23.16
N PHE A 9 -2.71 -21.62 23.41
CA PHE A 9 -3.38 -20.75 24.38
C PHE A 9 -4.36 -21.60 25.19
N LYS A 10 -3.85 -22.29 26.20
CA LYS A 10 -4.61 -23.28 26.97
C LYS A 10 -5.82 -22.66 27.70
N ASP A 11 -5.76 -21.35 27.98
CA ASP A 11 -6.76 -20.61 28.74
C ASP A 11 -7.33 -19.38 27.99
N LEU A 12 -7.05 -19.21 26.69
CA LEU A 12 -7.63 -18.13 25.89
C LEU A 12 -8.71 -18.70 24.97
N TYR A 13 -9.97 -18.45 25.31
CA TYR A 13 -11.08 -18.75 24.42
C TYR A 13 -11.29 -17.58 23.46
N LEU A 14 -10.76 -17.69 22.24
CA LEU A 14 -11.09 -16.78 21.16
C LEU A 14 -12.33 -17.31 20.43
N GLU A 15 -13.45 -16.60 20.56
CA GLU A 15 -14.64 -16.88 19.75
C GLU A 15 -14.32 -16.55 18.29
N LYS A 16 -14.37 -17.56 17.41
CA LYS A 16 -14.22 -17.34 15.97
C LYS A 16 -15.47 -16.62 15.45
N LYS A 17 -15.30 -15.37 15.00
CA LYS A 17 -16.34 -14.63 14.29
C LYS A 17 -16.43 -15.05 12.82
N ASP A 18 -17.58 -14.76 12.22
CA ASP A 18 -17.80 -14.93 10.79
C ASP A 18 -16.93 -13.95 9.97
N ILE A 19 -16.83 -14.21 8.67
CA ILE A 19 -16.12 -13.34 7.75
C ILE A 19 -16.83 -11.99 7.70
N ASN A 20 -16.08 -10.91 7.97
CA ASN A 20 -16.60 -9.55 7.79
C ASN A 20 -16.86 -9.29 6.28
N SER A 21 -18.10 -8.88 5.98
CA SER A 21 -18.55 -8.51 4.63
C SER A 21 -18.77 -7.01 4.45
N ASP A 22 -18.50 -6.21 5.49
CA ASP A 22 -18.64 -4.77 5.43
C ASP A 22 -17.67 -4.14 4.43
N SER A 23 -17.97 -2.91 4.02
CA SER A 23 -17.13 -2.15 3.11
C SER A 23 -15.76 -1.89 3.73
N LEU A 24 -14.69 -2.00 2.92
CA LEU A 24 -13.31 -1.76 3.35
C LEU A 24 -13.07 -0.34 3.87
N ASN A 25 -13.94 0.63 3.60
CA ASN A 25 -13.82 2.00 4.12
C ASN A 25 -14.43 2.21 5.52
N ASN A 26 -15.02 1.18 6.12
CA ASN A 26 -15.66 1.28 7.43
C ASN A 26 -14.69 1.10 8.59
N ASP A 27 -13.58 0.39 8.37
CA ASP A 27 -12.61 0.07 9.40
C ASP A 27 -11.17 0.20 8.91
N ALA A 28 -10.23 -0.03 9.81
CA ALA A 28 -8.80 0.09 9.55
C ALA A 28 -8.16 -1.18 8.96
N TRP A 29 -8.92 -2.22 8.61
CA TRP A 29 -8.38 -3.52 8.23
C TRP A 29 -7.40 -3.43 7.05
N LEU A 30 -7.74 -2.65 6.01
CA LEU A 30 -6.87 -2.48 4.84
C LEU A 30 -5.58 -1.71 5.19
N SER A 31 -5.61 -0.83 6.19
CA SER A 31 -4.41 -0.11 6.65
C SER A 31 -3.41 -1.08 7.27
N GLY A 32 -3.89 -2.04 8.08
CA GLY A 32 -3.07 -3.09 8.67
C GLY A 32 -2.45 -4.02 7.62
N ILE A 33 -3.22 -4.39 6.59
CA ILE A 33 -2.68 -5.18 5.46
C ILE A 33 -1.62 -4.41 4.67
N LEU A 34 -1.83 -3.12 4.42
CA LEU A 34 -0.84 -2.27 3.75
C LEU A 34 0.41 -2.06 4.61
N ASP A 35 0.26 -2.01 5.92
CA ASP A 35 1.38 -1.94 6.85
C ASP A 35 2.22 -3.22 6.86
N ALA A 36 1.60 -4.38 6.70
CA ALA A 36 2.33 -5.63 6.61
C ALA A 36 2.99 -5.79 5.23
N ASP A 37 2.19 -5.72 4.16
CA ASP A 37 2.57 -6.21 2.84
C ASP A 37 2.48 -5.16 1.72
N GLY A 38 2.06 -3.94 2.07
CA GLY A 38 2.00 -2.80 1.15
C GLY A 38 3.36 -2.15 0.91
N ASN A 39 3.48 -1.35 -0.14
CA ASN A 39 4.68 -0.58 -0.47
C ASN A 39 4.31 0.72 -1.19
N CYS A 40 4.86 1.83 -0.71
CA CYS A 40 4.85 3.11 -1.40
C CYS A 40 5.98 3.13 -2.43
N TYR A 41 5.64 3.40 -3.69
CA TYR A 41 6.59 3.37 -4.80
C TYR A 41 6.70 4.73 -5.47
N ILE A 42 7.93 5.18 -5.69
CA ILE A 42 8.28 6.30 -6.56
C ILE A 42 9.40 5.88 -7.51
N ARG A 43 9.19 6.10 -8.80
CA ARG A 43 10.22 6.07 -9.83
C ARG A 43 10.28 7.43 -10.51
N HIS A 44 11.48 7.92 -10.69
CA HIS A 44 11.81 9.05 -11.54
C HIS A 44 13.04 8.66 -12.35
N SER A 45 12.91 8.62 -13.68
CA SER A 45 13.99 8.22 -14.58
C SER A 45 13.81 8.85 -15.95
N MET A 46 14.91 9.11 -16.64
CA MET A 46 14.89 9.50 -18.05
C MET A 46 15.01 8.24 -18.93
N ASN A 47 14.23 8.16 -20.00
CA ASN A 47 14.36 7.08 -20.97
C ASN A 47 15.45 7.40 -22.03
N SER A 48 15.73 6.43 -22.91
CA SER A 48 16.72 6.58 -23.99
C SER A 48 16.40 7.69 -25.01
N LYS A 49 15.20 8.26 -24.98
CA LYS A 49 14.76 9.38 -25.83
C LYS A 49 14.75 10.71 -25.08
N ASN A 50 15.42 10.81 -23.93
CA ASN A 50 15.44 11.97 -23.05
C ASN A 50 14.06 12.38 -22.50
N ILE A 51 13.08 11.47 -22.50
CA ILE A 51 11.76 11.72 -21.90
C ILE A 51 11.81 11.33 -20.43
N ILE A 52 11.41 12.26 -19.57
CA ILE A 52 11.25 12.04 -18.14
C ILE A 52 10.03 11.16 -17.90
N ILE A 53 10.23 10.08 -17.15
CA ILE A 53 9.19 9.16 -16.71
C ILE A 53 9.13 9.21 -15.20
N THR A 54 7.99 9.68 -14.67
CA THR A 54 7.68 9.62 -13.24
C THR A 54 6.50 8.68 -13.02
N GLN A 55 6.66 7.70 -12.13
CA GLN A 55 5.60 6.79 -11.71
C GLN A 55 5.53 6.79 -10.20
N TYR A 56 4.33 6.88 -9.66
CA TYR A 56 4.09 6.73 -8.23
C TYR A 56 2.80 5.95 -8.04
N TYR A 57 2.81 5.01 -7.09
CA TYR A 57 1.65 4.18 -6.75
C TYR A 57 1.86 3.53 -5.38
N ILE A 58 0.77 3.08 -4.77
CA ILE A 58 0.79 2.09 -3.70
C ILE A 58 0.71 0.70 -4.34
N ARG A 59 1.56 -0.21 -3.89
CA ARG A 59 1.57 -1.62 -4.30
C ARG A 59 1.17 -2.48 -3.10
N LEU A 60 0.28 -3.44 -3.31
CA LEU A 60 0.05 -4.55 -2.38
C LEU A 60 0.41 -5.85 -3.09
N SER A 61 1.12 -6.74 -2.39
CA SER A 61 1.47 -8.07 -2.90
C SER A 61 1.08 -9.12 -1.86
N GLN A 62 0.49 -10.22 -2.31
CA GLN A 62 0.23 -11.41 -1.49
C GLN A 62 0.67 -12.64 -2.27
N SER A 63 1.08 -13.71 -1.60
CA SER A 63 1.27 -15.00 -2.27
C SER A 63 -0.08 -15.47 -2.83
N CYS A 64 -0.08 -16.15 -3.99
CA CYS A 64 -1.31 -16.71 -4.53
C CYS A 64 -1.88 -17.76 -3.57
N ILE A 65 -1.02 -18.63 -3.06
CA ILE A 65 -1.38 -19.65 -2.05
C ILE A 65 -0.82 -19.22 -0.70
N ASN A 66 -1.67 -19.18 0.33
CA ASN A 66 -1.29 -18.83 1.69
C ASN A 66 -0.62 -20.02 2.41
N SER A 67 -0.17 -19.79 3.65
CA SER A 67 0.48 -20.83 4.47
C SER A 67 -0.41 -22.04 4.80
N TRP A 68 -1.73 -21.90 4.62
CA TRP A 68 -2.74 -22.93 4.85
C TRP A 68 -3.11 -23.70 3.57
N GLY A 69 -2.52 -23.33 2.43
CA GLY A 69 -2.84 -23.95 1.14
C GLY A 69 -4.07 -23.37 0.46
N GLU A 70 -4.59 -22.24 0.92
CA GLU A 70 -5.77 -21.59 0.37
C GLU A 70 -5.37 -20.44 -0.58
N ASP A 71 -6.21 -20.19 -1.58
CA ASP A 71 -5.99 -19.15 -2.57
C ASP A 71 -6.41 -17.76 -2.04
N ASN A 72 -5.50 -16.79 -2.10
CA ASN A 72 -5.73 -15.41 -1.67
C ASN A 72 -6.46 -14.54 -2.72
N ILE A 73 -6.85 -15.09 -3.88
CA ILE A 73 -7.47 -14.32 -4.96
C ILE A 73 -8.72 -13.55 -4.50
N ASN A 74 -9.58 -14.18 -3.69
CA ASN A 74 -10.85 -13.58 -3.27
C ASN A 74 -10.65 -12.28 -2.49
N ILE A 75 -9.67 -12.25 -1.57
CA ILE A 75 -9.41 -11.05 -0.79
C ILE A 75 -8.73 -9.96 -1.64
N MET A 76 -7.84 -10.38 -2.55
CA MET A 76 -7.20 -9.45 -3.49
C MET A 76 -8.23 -8.84 -4.46
N GLN A 77 -9.22 -9.61 -4.93
CA GLN A 77 -10.30 -9.10 -5.77
C GLN A 77 -11.12 -8.03 -5.04
N LYS A 78 -11.56 -8.30 -3.81
CA LYS A 78 -12.29 -7.32 -2.99
C LYS A 78 -11.51 -6.01 -2.80
N ILE A 79 -10.21 -6.10 -2.50
CA ILE A 79 -9.34 -4.92 -2.38
C ILE A 79 -9.23 -4.19 -3.72
N SER A 80 -9.09 -4.93 -4.83
CA SER A 80 -8.96 -4.33 -6.15
C SER A 80 -10.23 -3.62 -6.62
N GLU A 81 -11.40 -4.18 -6.31
CA GLU A 81 -12.71 -3.59 -6.59
C GLU A 81 -12.88 -2.28 -5.83
N TYR A 82 -12.60 -2.30 -4.51
CA TYR A 82 -12.63 -1.11 -3.68
C TYR A 82 -11.69 0.01 -4.18
N LEU A 83 -10.46 -0.34 -4.56
CA LEU A 83 -9.47 0.64 -5.06
C LEU A 83 -9.66 0.99 -6.54
N HIS A 84 -10.63 0.39 -7.24
CA HIS A 84 -10.80 0.50 -8.70
C HIS A 84 -9.51 0.22 -9.49
N THR A 85 -8.92 -0.93 -9.20
CA THR A 85 -7.70 -1.44 -9.83
C THR A 85 -7.93 -2.87 -10.35
N ILE A 86 -6.87 -3.51 -10.82
CA ILE A 86 -6.93 -4.89 -11.35
C ILE A 86 -5.91 -5.74 -10.58
N VAL A 87 -6.33 -6.94 -10.19
CA VAL A 87 -5.40 -7.96 -9.67
C VAL A 87 -4.57 -8.52 -10.82
N LYS A 88 -3.25 -8.47 -10.69
CA LYS A 88 -2.30 -9.11 -11.61
C LYS A 88 -1.61 -10.27 -10.91
N THR A 89 -1.26 -11.29 -11.68
CA THR A 89 -0.40 -12.38 -11.21
C THR A 89 1.05 -12.09 -11.61
N ASP A 90 1.95 -12.13 -10.64
CA ASP A 90 3.40 -11.99 -10.80
C ASP A 90 4.04 -13.37 -10.57
N ASN A 91 4.37 -14.06 -11.65
CA ASN A 91 5.02 -15.37 -11.62
C ASN A 91 6.53 -15.19 -11.45
N ARG A 92 7.07 -15.74 -10.37
CA ARG A 92 8.49 -15.65 -10.04
C ARG A 92 9.25 -16.80 -10.69
N LYS A 93 10.56 -16.59 -10.90
CA LYS A 93 11.45 -17.59 -11.54
C LYS A 93 11.60 -18.87 -10.73
N ASP A 94 11.36 -18.80 -9.42
CA ASP A 94 11.42 -19.95 -8.50
C ASP A 94 10.14 -20.80 -8.54
N GLY A 95 9.19 -20.50 -9.42
CA GLY A 95 7.92 -21.21 -9.56
C GLY A 95 6.83 -20.75 -8.58
N THR A 96 7.14 -19.82 -7.66
CA THR A 96 6.13 -19.19 -6.82
C THR A 96 5.39 -18.09 -7.56
N SER A 97 4.19 -17.74 -7.11
CA SER A 97 3.40 -16.67 -7.72
C SER A 97 2.75 -15.80 -6.65
N ASN A 98 2.61 -14.53 -6.98
CA ASN A 98 1.94 -13.54 -6.15
C ASN A 98 0.79 -12.87 -6.89
N TYR A 99 -0.26 -12.52 -6.16
CA TYR A 99 -1.19 -11.50 -6.59
C TYR A 99 -0.65 -10.11 -6.27
N LEU A 100 -0.97 -9.16 -7.15
CA LEU A 100 -0.47 -7.81 -7.13
C LEU A 100 -1.59 -6.82 -7.44
N ILE A 101 -1.72 -5.79 -6.62
CA ILE A 101 -2.54 -4.60 -6.88
C ILE A 101 -1.65 -3.37 -6.91
N ARG A 102 -1.94 -2.42 -7.81
CA ARG A 102 -1.27 -1.12 -7.86
C ARG A 102 -2.26 0.02 -8.15
N THR A 103 -2.18 1.10 -7.38
CA THR A 103 -2.96 2.32 -7.59
C THR A 103 -2.30 3.20 -8.67
N THR A 104 -2.34 2.78 -9.92
CA THR A 104 -1.65 3.50 -11.01
C THR A 104 -2.46 4.65 -11.61
N SER A 105 -3.76 4.73 -11.34
CA SER A 105 -4.62 5.80 -11.84
C SER A 105 -4.78 6.91 -10.80
N ARG A 106 -5.08 8.13 -11.24
CA ARG A 106 -5.39 9.24 -10.33
C ARG A 106 -6.52 8.88 -9.38
N TYR A 107 -7.61 8.35 -9.92
CA TYR A 107 -8.79 7.96 -9.15
C TYR A 107 -8.47 6.91 -8.07
N SER A 108 -7.72 5.85 -8.41
CA SER A 108 -7.29 4.85 -7.41
C SER A 108 -6.38 5.44 -6.32
N ASN A 109 -5.59 6.45 -6.67
CA ASN A 109 -4.77 7.18 -5.72
C ASN A 109 -5.61 8.13 -4.84
N ASP A 110 -6.68 8.73 -5.36
CA ASP A 110 -7.59 9.55 -4.58
C ASP A 110 -8.27 8.70 -3.50
N ILE A 111 -8.75 7.50 -3.85
CA ILE A 111 -9.38 6.54 -2.91
C ILE A 111 -8.41 6.14 -1.80
N ILE A 112 -7.16 5.78 -2.14
CA ILE A 112 -6.20 5.36 -1.10
C ILE A 112 -5.77 6.53 -0.21
N VAL A 113 -5.72 7.76 -0.74
CA VAL A 113 -5.44 8.96 0.06
C VAL A 113 -6.57 9.24 1.03
N GLU A 114 -7.83 9.20 0.57
CA GLU A 114 -9.00 9.36 1.44
C GLU A 114 -9.01 8.29 2.55
N TYR A 115 -8.78 7.03 2.17
CA TYR A 115 -8.74 5.91 3.10
C TYR A 115 -7.62 6.06 4.15
N LEU A 116 -6.37 6.33 3.74
CA LEU A 116 -5.23 6.45 4.67
C LEU A 116 -5.24 7.77 5.47
N THR A 117 -6.03 8.75 5.06
CA THR A 117 -6.32 9.94 5.89
C THR A 117 -7.22 9.56 7.07
N LYS A 118 -8.21 8.68 6.83
CA LYS A 118 -9.13 8.20 7.87
C LYS A 118 -8.52 7.10 8.74
N PHE A 119 -7.72 6.22 8.14
CA PHE A 119 -7.06 5.09 8.79
C PHE A 119 -5.55 5.11 8.49
N PRO A 120 -4.78 5.91 9.25
CA PRO A 120 -3.36 6.04 9.00
C PRO A 120 -2.61 4.72 9.17
N LEU A 121 -1.47 4.61 8.50
CA LEU A 121 -0.53 3.51 8.74
C LEU A 121 0.10 3.67 10.13
N PHE A 122 0.22 2.58 10.86
CA PHE A 122 0.83 2.52 12.18
C PHE A 122 2.35 2.59 12.10
N SER A 123 2.95 1.83 11.19
CA SER A 123 4.39 1.62 11.16
C SER A 123 5.16 2.80 10.56
N SER A 124 6.47 2.65 10.40
CA SER A 124 7.30 3.61 9.68
C SER A 124 6.87 3.79 8.21
N LYS A 125 6.06 2.87 7.66
CA LYS A 125 5.44 3.04 6.34
C LYS A 125 4.52 4.26 6.28
N TYR A 126 4.04 4.77 7.41
CA TYR A 126 3.40 6.08 7.46
C TYR A 126 4.30 7.17 6.87
N LEU A 127 5.57 7.19 7.25
CA LEU A 127 6.52 8.17 6.73
C LEU A 127 6.76 7.98 5.23
N ASP A 128 6.83 6.73 4.77
CA ASP A 128 6.95 6.42 3.33
C ASP A 128 5.72 6.87 2.55
N TYR A 129 4.54 6.74 3.15
CA TYR A 129 3.30 7.26 2.61
C TYR A 129 3.30 8.80 2.56
N GLN A 130 3.82 9.50 3.58
CA GLN A 130 3.93 10.96 3.56
C GLN A 130 4.86 11.45 2.44
N ASP A 131 6.02 10.81 2.26
CA ASP A 131 6.91 11.12 1.13
C ASP A 131 6.25 10.82 -0.23
N TRP A 132 5.48 9.74 -0.32
CA TRP A 132 4.68 9.44 -1.51
C TRP A 132 3.57 10.50 -1.75
N LEU A 133 2.92 10.96 -0.68
CA LEU A 133 1.85 11.96 -0.72
C LEU A 133 2.39 13.31 -1.22
N ASN A 134 3.62 13.68 -0.84
CA ASN A 134 4.30 14.86 -1.38
C ASN A 134 4.36 14.84 -2.91
N VAL A 135 4.63 13.69 -3.52
CA VAL A 135 4.66 13.55 -4.98
C VAL A 135 3.27 13.50 -5.60
N TYR A 136 2.31 12.83 -4.95
CA TYR A 136 0.91 12.82 -5.39
C TYR A 136 0.32 14.24 -5.47
N ASN A 137 0.69 15.12 -4.53
CA ASN A 137 0.25 16.52 -4.46
C ASN A 137 0.84 17.42 -5.56
N LEU A 138 1.82 16.96 -6.35
CA LEU A 138 2.40 17.72 -7.46
C LEU A 138 1.58 17.66 -8.75
N TYR A 139 0.48 16.91 -8.75
CA TYR A 139 -0.42 16.82 -9.89
C TYR A 139 -1.16 18.13 -10.12
N ASP A 140 -1.12 18.64 -11.35
CA ASP A 140 -1.80 19.87 -11.73
C ASP A 140 -3.13 19.51 -12.41
N TYR A 141 -4.24 19.91 -11.79
CA TYR A 141 -5.59 19.63 -12.27
C TYR A 141 -5.95 20.35 -13.57
N ASN A 142 -5.32 21.50 -13.88
CA ASN A 142 -5.61 22.25 -15.10
C ASN A 142 -5.08 21.50 -16.34
N ILE A 143 -3.89 20.91 -16.22
CA ILE A 143 -3.23 20.17 -17.30
C ILE A 143 -3.36 18.64 -17.16
N LYS A 144 -3.99 18.16 -16.08
CA LYS A 144 -4.23 16.75 -15.77
C LYS A 144 -2.96 15.89 -15.77
N GLN A 145 -1.83 16.44 -15.36
CA GLN A 145 -0.55 15.73 -15.31
C GLN A 145 0.35 16.27 -14.20
N LEU A 146 1.40 15.51 -13.88
CA LEU A 146 2.45 15.98 -12.97
C LEU A 146 3.32 17.01 -13.70
N LYS A 147 3.51 18.18 -13.08
CA LYS A 147 4.33 19.24 -13.67
C LYS A 147 5.81 19.01 -13.31
N HIS A 148 6.67 18.93 -14.32
CA HIS A 148 8.12 18.74 -14.14
C HIS A 148 8.87 20.08 -14.09
N THR A 149 8.51 20.95 -13.14
CA THR A 149 9.38 22.09 -12.79
C THR A 149 10.61 21.59 -12.04
N GLU A 150 11.68 22.38 -12.03
CA GLU A 150 12.89 22.07 -11.25
C GLU A 150 12.57 21.82 -9.77
N ASN A 151 11.72 22.65 -9.17
CA ASN A 151 11.26 22.48 -7.80
C ASN A 151 10.52 21.14 -7.60
N ASN A 152 9.60 20.78 -8.51
CA ASN A 152 8.85 19.53 -8.41
C ASN A 152 9.75 18.31 -8.60
N ILE A 153 10.73 18.39 -9.49
CA ILE A 153 11.74 17.34 -9.67
C ILE A 153 12.54 17.15 -8.38
N ASN A 154 12.95 18.24 -7.73
CA ASN A 154 13.64 18.16 -6.44
C ASN A 154 12.78 17.47 -5.38
N ILE A 155 11.49 17.82 -5.27
CA ILE A 155 10.55 17.16 -4.34
C ILE A 155 10.47 15.66 -4.62
N ILE A 156 10.35 15.26 -5.90
CA ILE A 156 10.27 13.85 -6.29
C ILE A 156 11.55 13.08 -5.90
N ILE A 157 12.71 13.66 -6.19
CA ILE A 157 14.01 13.05 -5.90
C ILE A 157 14.19 12.90 -4.39
N GLN A 158 13.93 13.95 -3.61
CA GLN A 158 14.05 13.90 -2.16
C GLN A 158 13.09 12.90 -1.53
N SER A 159 11.82 12.90 -1.96
CA SER A 159 10.82 11.93 -1.49
C SER A 159 11.26 10.48 -1.75
N LYS A 160 11.85 10.20 -2.92
CA LYS A 160 12.39 8.87 -3.27
C LYS A 160 13.62 8.49 -2.42
N LEU A 161 14.49 9.45 -2.10
CA LEU A 161 15.68 9.23 -1.29
C LEU A 161 15.35 9.03 0.19
N ASN A 162 14.21 9.54 0.65
CA ASN A 162 13.82 9.46 2.06
C ASN A 162 12.90 8.27 2.37
N MET A 163 12.51 7.45 1.39
CA MET A 163 11.53 6.36 1.59
C MET A 163 12.10 4.95 1.56
N ASN A 164 11.35 4.02 2.16
CA ASN A 164 11.61 2.59 2.19
C ASN A 164 13.04 2.30 2.69
N ASN A 165 13.80 1.46 1.97
CA ASN A 165 15.16 1.05 2.34
C ASN A 165 16.17 2.20 2.38
N ASN A 166 15.85 3.37 1.82
CA ASN A 166 16.75 4.52 1.86
C ASN A 166 16.54 5.38 3.12
N ARG A 167 15.45 5.17 3.88
CA ARG A 167 15.13 5.98 5.05
C ARG A 167 16.12 5.70 6.19
N THR A 168 16.70 6.77 6.73
CA THR A 168 17.61 6.73 7.88
C THR A 168 17.07 7.43 9.11
N PHE A 169 16.07 8.31 8.95
CA PHE A 169 15.43 9.04 10.03
C PHE A 169 13.97 8.60 10.21
N PHE A 170 13.60 8.30 11.47
CA PHE A 170 12.28 7.81 11.84
C PHE A 170 11.68 8.71 12.92
N ASN A 171 10.63 9.45 12.54
CA ASN A 171 9.76 10.16 13.46
C ASN A 171 8.50 9.33 13.71
N TRP A 172 8.03 9.29 14.96
CA TRP A 172 6.85 8.55 15.38
C TRP A 172 5.75 9.46 15.95
N ASP A 173 5.84 10.77 15.74
CA ASP A 173 4.87 11.74 16.25
C ASP A 173 3.42 11.46 15.82
N HIS A 174 3.21 10.79 14.67
CA HIS A 174 1.87 10.39 14.21
C HIS A 174 1.20 9.42 15.18
N LEU A 175 1.97 8.67 15.97
CA LEU A 175 1.46 7.75 16.99
C LEU A 175 0.76 8.48 18.15
N ASN A 176 1.11 9.74 18.42
CA ASN A 176 0.49 10.51 19.50
C ASN A 176 -1.02 10.74 19.28
N ASN A 177 -1.48 10.69 18.02
CA ASN A 177 -2.89 10.85 17.65
C ASN A 177 -3.44 9.60 16.95
N PHE A 178 -2.73 8.47 17.04
CA PHE A 178 -3.08 7.25 16.33
C PHE A 178 -4.20 6.51 17.06
N TYR A 179 -5.40 6.56 16.48
CA TYR A 179 -6.65 6.16 17.12
C TYR A 179 -6.88 6.88 18.44
N ILE A 180 -7.13 8.20 18.38
CA ILE A 180 -7.87 8.83 19.47
C ILE A 180 -9.25 8.14 19.50
N LEU A 181 -9.36 7.14 20.38
CA LEU A 181 -10.61 6.58 20.83
C LEU A 181 -11.30 7.70 21.60
N ASN A 182 -12.11 8.48 20.89
CA ASN A 182 -13.10 9.33 21.55
C ASN A 182 -14.14 8.46 22.26
#